data_AF-A0A1G7NQ36-F1
#
_entry.id   AF-A0A1G7NQ36-F1
#
_cell.length_a   1.000
_cell.length_b   1.000
_cell.length_c   1.000
_cell.angle_alpha   90.00
_cell.angle_beta   90.00
_cell.angle_gamma   90.00
#
_symmetry.space_group_name_H-M   'P 1'
#
loop_
_entity.id
_entity.type
_entity.pdbx_description
1 polymer ?
#
loop_
_entity_poly.entity_id
_entity_poly.type
_entity_poly.pdbx_seq_one_letter_code
_entity_poly.pdbx_strand_id
1 'polypeptide(L)'
;MDTEDRRREHLPQLAAMDAVLADPVRLVAALVDAEDDEDALRRVRDAFDLTDEQAASVLDLQFRRLHRTARARVAAELAVVRAEWGPALPATLTLSDRRSAVLTVEGGDRRFTGRGLQALLDRVTDHLLDDVAVPRLRPVVVTVAGPADAPVRFTVVPSGSASYEYAEA
;
A
#
# COMPACT_ATOMS: atom_id res chain seq x y z
N MET A 1 -12.68 -7.27 6.37
CA MET A 1 -11.43 -7.08 7.14
C MET A 1 -11.28 -5.60 7.39
N ASP A 2 -11.22 -5.20 8.66
CA ASP A 2 -11.18 -3.80 9.05
C ASP A 2 -9.84 -3.16 8.64
N THR A 3 -9.83 -1.84 8.46
CA THR A 3 -8.65 -1.04 8.09
C THR A 3 -7.53 -1.19 9.11
N GLU A 4 -7.90 -1.31 10.39
CA GLU A 4 -6.96 -1.49 11.48
C GLU A 4 -6.34 -2.90 11.49
N ASP A 5 -7.10 -3.93 11.14
CA ASP A 5 -6.59 -5.31 11.05
C ASP A 5 -5.52 -5.44 9.97
N ARG A 6 -5.74 -4.86 8.78
CA ARG A 6 -4.72 -4.82 7.71
C ARG A 6 -3.44 -4.10 8.13
N ARG A 7 -3.57 -2.99 8.86
CA ARG A 7 -2.42 -2.23 9.36
C ARG A 7 -1.59 -3.06 10.33
N ARG A 8 -2.26 -3.79 11.25
CA ARG A 8 -1.59 -4.69 12.20
C ARG A 8 -0.92 -5.87 11.51
N GLU A 9 -1.54 -6.40 10.45
CA GLU A 9 -0.98 -7.52 9.69
C GLU A 9 0.28 -7.15 8.92
N HIS A 10 0.34 -5.95 8.31
CA HIS A 10 1.44 -5.53 7.42
C HIS A 10 2.66 -4.91 8.14
N LEU A 11 2.46 -4.41 9.35
CA LEU A 11 3.50 -3.73 10.13
C LEU A 11 4.71 -4.64 10.47
N PRO A 12 4.53 -5.92 10.89
CA PRO A 12 5.64 -6.81 11.20
C PRO A 12 6.56 -7.11 10.01
N GLN A 13 6.01 -7.28 8.79
CA GLN A 13 6.82 -7.57 7.60
C GLN A 13 7.58 -6.32 7.14
N LEU A 14 6.94 -5.15 7.13
CA LEU A 14 7.64 -3.89 6.79
C LEU A 14 8.75 -3.57 7.78
N ALA A 15 8.54 -3.85 9.09
CA ALA A 15 9.58 -3.68 10.10
C ALA A 15 10.77 -4.63 9.88
N ALA A 16 10.51 -5.89 9.52
CA ALA A 16 11.57 -6.86 9.18
C ALA A 16 12.37 -6.41 7.94
N MET A 17 11.68 -5.95 6.90
CA MET A 17 12.33 -5.43 5.69
C MET A 17 13.19 -4.20 5.99
N ASP A 18 12.71 -3.24 6.79
CA ASP A 18 13.48 -2.06 7.18
C ASP A 18 14.75 -2.43 7.99
N ALA A 19 14.63 -3.33 8.96
CA ALA A 19 15.76 -3.80 9.77
C ALA A 19 16.85 -4.47 8.92
N VAL A 20 16.45 -5.33 7.98
CA VAL A 20 17.40 -6.01 7.09
C VAL A 20 18.02 -5.04 6.10
N LEU A 21 17.21 -4.13 5.52
CA LEU A 21 17.71 -3.14 4.59
C LEU A 21 18.63 -2.12 5.26
N ALA A 22 18.56 -1.92 6.57
CA ALA A 22 19.50 -1.08 7.31
C ALA A 22 20.94 -1.64 7.25
N ASP A 23 21.12 -2.97 7.21
CA ASP A 23 22.42 -3.65 7.13
C ASP A 23 22.44 -4.72 6.00
N PRO A 24 22.52 -4.28 4.73
CA PRO A 24 22.49 -5.20 3.59
C PRO A 24 23.76 -6.06 3.49
N VAL A 25 24.87 -5.66 4.10
CA VAL A 25 26.12 -6.44 4.11
C VAL A 25 25.93 -7.69 4.95
N ARG A 26 25.30 -7.56 6.13
CA ARG A 26 24.95 -8.70 6.98
C ARG A 26 23.95 -9.64 6.30
N LEU A 27 22.98 -9.11 5.55
CA LEU A 27 22.07 -9.93 4.74
C LEU A 27 22.83 -10.76 3.71
N VAL A 28 23.68 -10.12 2.90
CA VAL A 28 24.46 -10.82 1.87
C VAL A 28 25.37 -11.87 2.51
N ALA A 29 26.03 -11.55 3.62
CA ALA A 29 26.85 -12.51 4.35
C ALA A 29 26.05 -13.73 4.84
N ALA A 30 24.82 -13.52 5.33
CA ALA A 30 23.95 -14.63 5.76
C ALA A 30 23.53 -15.55 4.59
N LEU A 31 23.38 -15.00 3.38
CA LEU A 31 22.91 -15.74 2.20
C LEU A 31 24.02 -16.42 1.40
N VAL A 32 25.22 -15.83 1.34
CA VAL A 32 26.33 -16.38 0.54
C VAL A 32 26.74 -17.78 1.01
N ASP A 33 26.62 -18.04 2.31
CA ASP A 33 26.99 -19.32 2.91
C ASP A 33 25.80 -20.29 3.04
N ALA A 34 24.61 -19.93 2.53
CA ALA A 34 23.42 -20.77 2.61
C ALA A 34 23.49 -21.94 1.59
N GLU A 35 23.16 -23.14 2.04
CA GLU A 35 23.19 -24.35 1.20
C GLU A 35 21.96 -24.47 0.30
N ASP A 36 20.79 -24.08 0.81
CA ASP A 36 19.49 -24.10 0.14
C ASP A 36 18.54 -23.04 0.71
N ASP A 37 17.29 -23.00 0.21
CA ASP A 37 16.30 -22.00 0.61
C ASP A 37 15.87 -22.14 2.09
N GLU A 38 15.85 -23.35 2.63
CA GLU A 38 15.50 -23.61 4.03
C GLU A 38 16.64 -23.13 4.96
N ASP A 39 17.89 -23.40 4.58
CA ASP A 39 19.07 -22.89 5.27
C ASP A 39 19.16 -21.36 5.19
N ALA A 40 18.86 -20.77 4.03
CA ALA A 40 18.80 -19.32 3.86
C ALA A 40 17.75 -18.67 4.79
N LEU A 41 16.56 -19.26 4.87
CA LEU A 41 15.48 -18.78 5.74
C LEU A 41 15.90 -18.84 7.20
N ARG A 42 16.46 -19.97 7.65
CA ARG A 42 16.96 -20.14 9.02
C ARG A 42 18.07 -19.15 9.35
N ARG A 43 19.03 -18.93 8.45
CA ARG A 43 20.14 -17.99 8.66
C ARG A 43 19.68 -16.54 8.72
N VAL A 44 18.77 -16.13 7.83
CA VAL A 44 18.19 -14.77 7.85
C VAL A 44 17.40 -14.56 9.14
N ARG A 45 16.62 -15.55 9.56
CA ARG A 45 15.89 -15.53 10.82
C ARG A 45 16.82 -15.32 12.01
N ASP A 46 17.83 -16.17 12.14
CA ASP A 46 18.76 -16.14 13.27
C ASP A 46 19.64 -14.87 13.25
N ALA A 47 20.01 -14.36 12.07
CA ALA A 47 20.79 -13.14 11.93
C ALA A 47 20.01 -11.88 12.30
N PHE A 48 18.71 -11.82 12.04
CA PHE A 48 17.91 -10.60 12.23
C PHE A 48 16.85 -10.70 13.33
N ASP A 49 16.83 -11.81 14.09
CA ASP A 49 15.85 -12.09 15.16
C ASP A 49 14.40 -11.97 14.65
N LEU A 50 14.13 -12.63 13.52
CA LEU A 50 12.84 -12.60 12.83
C LEU A 50 12.01 -13.86 13.11
N THR A 51 10.72 -13.82 12.76
CA THR A 51 9.91 -15.05 12.61
C THR A 51 10.15 -15.70 11.26
N ASP A 52 9.73 -16.96 11.08
CA ASP A 52 9.85 -17.66 9.79
C ASP A 52 9.11 -16.90 8.66
N GLU A 53 7.92 -16.35 8.94
CA GLU A 53 7.14 -15.55 7.98
C GLU A 53 7.84 -14.25 7.58
N GLN A 54 8.49 -13.59 8.54
CA GLN A 54 9.25 -12.37 8.29
C GLN A 54 10.53 -12.66 7.50
N ALA A 55 11.24 -13.74 7.83
CA ALA A 55 12.42 -14.17 7.09
C ALA A 55 12.07 -14.55 5.63
N ALA A 56 10.98 -15.28 5.42
CA ALA A 56 10.47 -15.58 4.07
C ALA A 56 10.16 -14.29 3.29
N SER A 57 9.48 -13.32 3.93
CA SER A 57 9.18 -12.01 3.31
C SER A 57 10.44 -11.23 2.93
N VAL A 58 11.52 -11.38 3.69
CA VAL A 58 12.83 -10.78 3.40
C VAL A 58 13.52 -11.49 2.23
N LEU A 59 13.46 -12.82 2.15
CA LEU A 59 14.02 -13.57 1.03
C LEU A 59 13.30 -13.27 -0.30
N ASP A 60 12.00 -12.97 -0.23
CA ASP A 60 11.22 -12.50 -1.38
C ASP A 60 11.63 -11.09 -1.86
N LEU A 61 12.54 -10.40 -1.16
CA LEU A 61 13.10 -9.14 -1.64
C LEU A 61 13.93 -9.38 -2.90
N GLN A 62 13.38 -8.98 -4.04
CA GLN A 62 14.15 -8.88 -5.28
C GLN A 62 15.35 -7.94 -5.07
N PHE A 63 16.55 -8.30 -5.57
CA PHE A 63 17.77 -7.49 -5.48
C PHE A 63 17.61 -6.01 -5.87
N ARG A 64 16.63 -5.70 -6.74
CA ARG A 64 16.23 -4.32 -7.08
C ARG A 64 15.85 -3.50 -5.83
N ARG A 65 15.28 -4.11 -4.79
CA ARG A 65 14.90 -3.41 -3.55
C ARG A 65 16.08 -2.98 -2.66
N LEU A 66 17.29 -3.44 -2.95
CA LEU A 66 18.50 -3.05 -2.21
C LEU A 66 19.02 -1.65 -2.61
N HIS A 67 18.59 -1.09 -3.74
CA HIS A 67 19.03 0.24 -4.15
C HIS A 67 18.48 1.31 -3.20
N ARG A 68 19.27 2.38 -2.96
CA ARG A 68 18.96 3.45 -1.99
C ARG A 68 17.54 4.00 -2.11
N THR A 69 17.04 4.20 -3.34
CA THR A 69 15.68 4.71 -3.57
C THR A 69 14.57 3.76 -3.11
N ALA A 70 14.76 2.44 -3.24
CA ALA A 70 13.77 1.46 -2.81
C ALA A 70 13.80 1.30 -1.29
N ARG A 71 14.99 1.34 -0.69
CA ARG A 71 15.15 1.42 0.77
C ARG A 71 14.41 2.63 1.37
N ALA A 72 14.61 3.81 0.76
CA ALA A 72 13.92 5.02 1.19
C ALA A 72 12.40 4.90 1.06
N ARG A 73 11.91 4.18 0.02
CA ARG A 73 10.48 3.91 -0.15
C ARG A 73 9.91 3.03 0.96
N VAL A 74 10.61 1.95 1.33
CA VAL A 74 10.19 1.05 2.43
C VAL A 74 10.17 1.81 3.76
N ALA A 75 11.20 2.61 4.04
CA ALA A 75 11.25 3.43 5.25
C ALA A 75 10.10 4.46 5.30
N ALA A 76 9.78 5.10 4.16
CA ALA A 76 8.66 6.03 4.06
C ALA A 76 7.30 5.32 4.29
N GLU A 77 7.11 4.15 3.70
CA GLU A 77 5.91 3.33 3.88
C GLU A 77 5.75 2.90 5.35
N LEU A 78 6.83 2.44 5.99
CA LEU A 78 6.85 2.09 7.40
C LEU A 78 6.52 3.29 8.30
N ALA A 79 7.01 4.48 7.96
CA ALA A 79 6.68 5.71 8.69
C ALA A 79 5.17 6.02 8.61
N VAL A 80 4.55 5.85 7.44
CA VAL A 80 3.10 6.05 7.26
C VAL A 80 2.30 5.01 8.04
N VAL A 81 2.71 3.74 8.01
CA VAL A 81 2.03 2.65 8.72
C VAL A 81 2.14 2.79 10.25
N ARG A 82 3.26 3.30 10.76
CA ARG A 82 3.47 3.55 12.19
C ARG A 82 2.75 4.79 12.71
N ALA A 83 2.43 5.75 11.85
CA ALA A 83 1.78 6.98 12.26
C ALA A 83 0.34 6.74 12.77
N GLU A 84 -0.11 7.59 13.68
CA GLU A 84 -1.51 7.66 14.06
C GLU A 84 -2.31 8.28 12.90
N TRP A 85 -3.30 7.55 12.40
CA TRP A 85 -4.14 8.03 11.30
C TRP A 85 -5.32 8.82 11.86
N GLY A 86 -5.65 9.93 11.21
CA GLY A 86 -6.85 10.70 11.53
C GLY A 86 -8.14 10.02 11.04
N PRO A 87 -9.32 10.58 11.37
CA PRO A 87 -10.61 10.03 10.97
C PRO A 87 -10.77 10.04 9.44
N ALA A 88 -11.62 9.16 8.91
CA ALA A 88 -11.87 9.08 7.46
C ALA A 88 -12.34 10.42 6.88
N LEU A 89 -11.87 10.71 5.66
CA LEU A 89 -12.29 11.84 4.84
C LEU A 89 -13.38 11.40 3.86
N PRO A 90 -14.56 12.03 3.88
CA PRO A 90 -15.56 11.77 2.86
C PRO A 90 -15.17 12.42 1.54
N ALA A 91 -15.38 11.70 0.45
CA ALA A 91 -15.24 12.19 -0.92
C ALA A 91 -16.39 11.67 -1.78
N THR A 92 -16.67 12.38 -2.87
CA THR A 92 -17.70 11.98 -3.85
C THR A 92 -17.07 11.91 -5.23
N LEU A 93 -17.29 10.79 -5.93
CA LEU A 93 -16.88 10.62 -7.31
C LEU A 93 -18.13 10.58 -8.19
N THR A 94 -18.31 11.58 -9.05
CA THR A 94 -19.39 11.61 -10.03
C THR A 94 -18.87 11.19 -11.39
N LEU A 95 -19.29 10.02 -11.85
CA LEU A 95 -18.99 9.51 -13.17
C LEU A 95 -19.94 10.15 -14.18
N SER A 96 -19.40 10.91 -15.12
CA SER A 96 -20.19 11.43 -16.25
C SER A 96 -20.36 10.36 -17.33
N ASP A 97 -19.32 9.53 -17.51
CA ASP A 97 -19.33 8.35 -18.37
C ASP A 97 -18.28 7.34 -17.88
N ARG A 98 -18.05 6.24 -18.61
CA ARG A 98 -17.07 5.19 -18.25
C ARG A 98 -15.60 5.66 -18.28
N ARG A 99 -15.33 6.86 -18.78
CA ARG A 99 -14.00 7.40 -19.07
C ARG A 99 -13.79 8.78 -18.45
N SER A 100 -14.81 9.39 -17.85
CA SER A 100 -14.70 10.71 -17.24
C SER A 100 -15.42 10.78 -15.89
N ALA A 101 -14.77 11.42 -14.92
CA ALA A 101 -15.31 11.66 -13.60
C ALA A 101 -14.90 13.01 -13.03
N VAL A 102 -15.69 13.49 -12.08
CA VAL A 102 -15.32 14.58 -11.17
C VAL A 102 -15.23 13.99 -9.76
N LEU A 103 -14.08 14.14 -9.13
CA LEU A 103 -13.86 13.83 -7.72
C LEU A 103 -13.97 15.12 -6.93
N THR A 104 -14.80 15.11 -5.90
CA THR A 104 -14.91 16.18 -4.91
C THR A 104 -14.41 15.67 -3.56
N VAL A 105 -13.39 16.32 -3.01
CA VAL A 105 -12.81 16.01 -1.69
C VAL A 105 -12.48 17.31 -0.96
N GLU A 106 -12.94 17.45 0.28
CA GLU A 106 -12.79 18.67 1.09
C GLU A 106 -13.22 19.98 0.37
N GLY A 107 -14.22 19.90 -0.51
CA GLY A 107 -14.72 21.04 -1.28
C GLY A 107 -13.88 21.43 -2.50
N GLY A 108 -12.82 20.67 -2.81
CA GLY A 108 -12.06 20.80 -4.05
C GLY A 108 -12.53 19.81 -5.11
N ASP A 109 -12.79 20.31 -6.32
CA ASP A 109 -13.16 19.49 -7.48
C ASP A 109 -11.95 19.22 -8.37
N ARG A 110 -11.77 17.95 -8.74
CA ARG A 110 -10.76 17.53 -9.71
C ARG A 110 -11.36 16.62 -10.77
N ARG A 111 -11.07 16.92 -12.03
CA ARG A 111 -11.54 16.14 -13.18
C ARG A 111 -10.54 15.06 -13.54
N PHE A 112 -11.06 13.89 -13.86
CA PHE A 112 -10.29 12.73 -14.30
C PHE A 112 -10.81 12.24 -15.64
N THR A 113 -9.89 11.76 -16.46
CA THR A 113 -10.19 11.03 -17.69
C THR A 113 -9.42 9.73 -17.72
N GLY A 114 -9.94 8.71 -18.39
CA GLY A 114 -9.36 7.37 -18.50
C GLY A 114 -9.69 6.70 -19.83
N ARG A 115 -8.99 5.60 -20.16
CA ARG A 115 -9.28 4.81 -21.38
C ARG A 115 -10.50 3.89 -21.22
N GLY A 116 -10.94 3.69 -19.99
CA GLY A 116 -12.11 2.93 -19.55
C GLY A 116 -12.27 3.07 -18.04
N LEU A 117 -13.27 2.40 -17.48
CA LEU A 117 -13.65 2.59 -16.07
C LEU A 117 -12.52 2.20 -15.12
N GLN A 118 -11.88 1.05 -15.33
CA GLN A 118 -10.77 0.61 -14.48
C GLN A 118 -9.62 1.63 -14.48
N ALA A 119 -9.14 2.03 -15.67
CA ALA A 119 -8.05 3.00 -15.78
C ALA A 119 -8.41 4.38 -15.23
N LEU A 120 -9.69 4.73 -15.18
CA LEU A 120 -10.19 5.94 -14.54
C LEU A 120 -10.13 5.80 -13.00
N LEU A 121 -10.61 4.68 -12.47
CA LEU A 121 -10.57 4.38 -11.03
C LEU A 121 -9.14 4.25 -10.50
N ASP A 122 -8.23 3.64 -11.27
CA ASP A 122 -6.81 3.55 -10.93
C ASP A 122 -6.22 4.97 -10.77
N ARG A 123 -6.46 5.86 -11.73
CA ARG A 123 -5.98 7.26 -11.67
C ARG A 123 -6.56 8.05 -10.50
N VAL A 124 -7.84 7.82 -10.20
CA VAL A 124 -8.50 8.46 -9.04
C VAL A 124 -7.88 7.92 -7.75
N THR A 125 -7.61 6.62 -7.68
CA THR A 125 -6.99 5.98 -6.51
C THR A 125 -5.57 6.47 -6.29
N ASP A 126 -4.75 6.53 -7.34
CA ASP A 126 -3.39 7.07 -7.30
C ASP A 126 -3.41 8.51 -6.77
N HIS A 127 -4.29 9.36 -7.32
CA HIS A 127 -4.45 10.73 -6.84
C HIS A 127 -4.86 10.79 -5.37
N LEU A 128 -5.88 10.01 -4.98
CA LEU A 128 -6.34 9.99 -3.59
C LEU A 128 -5.27 9.48 -2.65
N LEU A 129 -4.44 8.54 -3.06
CA LEU A 129 -3.35 8.03 -2.25
C LEU A 129 -2.24 9.08 -2.09
N ASP A 130 -1.71 9.58 -3.21
CA ASP A 130 -0.50 10.39 -3.26
C ASP A 130 -0.75 11.84 -2.82
N ASP A 131 -1.91 12.41 -3.17
CA ASP A 131 -2.21 13.83 -2.92
C ASP A 131 -3.09 14.06 -1.68
N VAL A 132 -3.76 13.02 -1.16
CA VAL A 132 -4.72 13.16 -0.04
C VAL A 132 -4.41 12.24 1.13
N ALA A 133 -4.47 10.93 0.94
CA ALA A 133 -4.46 9.95 2.04
C ALA A 133 -3.10 9.92 2.75
N VAL A 134 -2.00 9.81 1.99
CA VAL A 134 -0.63 9.82 2.56
C VAL A 134 -0.28 11.18 3.15
N PRO A 135 -0.43 12.33 2.44
CA PRO A 135 -0.05 13.63 3.00
C PRO A 135 -0.86 14.04 4.23
N ARG A 136 -2.13 13.64 4.31
CA ARG A 136 -3.00 13.97 5.45
C ARG A 136 -3.03 12.90 6.52
N LEU A 137 -2.44 11.73 6.27
CA LEU A 137 -2.52 10.53 7.13
C LEU A 137 -3.97 10.19 7.51
N ARG A 138 -4.87 10.23 6.52
CA ARG A 138 -6.30 9.97 6.70
C ARG A 138 -6.83 9.04 5.62
N PRO A 139 -7.58 7.99 5.96
CA PRO A 139 -8.33 7.21 4.96
C PRO A 139 -9.29 8.11 4.19
N VAL A 140 -9.49 7.84 2.90
CA VAL A 140 -10.51 8.51 2.07
C VAL A 140 -11.59 7.51 1.74
N VAL A 141 -12.82 7.83 2.11
CA VAL A 141 -14.02 7.07 1.78
C VAL A 141 -14.75 7.78 0.65
N VAL A 142 -14.82 7.13 -0.51
CA VAL A 142 -15.40 7.68 -1.72
C VAL A 142 -16.76 7.05 -1.96
N THR A 143 -17.80 7.86 -2.01
CA THR A 143 -19.12 7.46 -2.55
C THR A 143 -19.16 7.75 -4.03
N VAL A 144 -19.60 6.79 -4.83
CA VAL A 144 -19.61 6.91 -6.30
C VAL A 144 -21.04 7.10 -6.79
N ALA A 145 -21.26 8.16 -7.55
CA ALA A 145 -22.50 8.39 -8.30
C ALA A 145 -22.21 8.11 -9.77
N GLY A 146 -22.82 7.08 -10.35
CA GLY A 146 -22.48 6.63 -11.69
C GLY A 146 -23.30 5.45 -12.21
N PRO A 147 -22.89 4.84 -13.33
CA PRO A 147 -23.56 3.69 -13.93
C PRO A 147 -23.55 2.47 -13.01
N ALA A 148 -24.51 1.55 -13.21
CA ALA A 148 -24.75 0.40 -12.33
C ALA A 148 -23.56 -0.57 -12.21
N ASP A 149 -22.62 -0.56 -13.16
CA ASP A 149 -21.45 -1.43 -13.17
C ASP A 149 -20.20 -0.78 -12.55
N ALA A 150 -20.33 0.44 -12.02
CA ALA A 150 -19.32 1.08 -11.21
C ALA A 150 -19.42 0.63 -9.74
N PRO A 151 -18.30 0.67 -8.98
CA PRO A 151 -18.38 0.50 -7.53
C PRO A 151 -19.30 1.58 -6.95
N VAL A 152 -20.11 1.25 -5.95
CA VAL A 152 -20.95 2.21 -5.23
C VAL A 152 -20.15 3.00 -4.20
N ARG A 153 -19.08 2.38 -3.69
CA ARG A 153 -18.18 2.95 -2.71
C ARG A 153 -16.79 2.34 -2.85
N PHE A 154 -15.76 3.11 -2.55
CA PHE A 154 -14.43 2.55 -2.32
C PHE A 154 -13.68 3.34 -1.27
N THR A 155 -12.70 2.70 -0.65
CA THR A 155 -11.86 3.31 0.40
C THR A 155 -10.41 3.22 -0.02
N VAL A 156 -9.67 4.34 0.08
CA VAL A 156 -8.22 4.42 -0.12
C VAL A 156 -7.59 4.76 1.21
N VAL A 157 -6.61 3.97 1.65
CA VAL A 157 -5.95 4.17 2.95
C VAL A 157 -4.49 4.61 2.78
N PRO A 158 -3.91 5.33 3.76
CA PRO A 158 -2.52 5.82 3.65
C PRO A 158 -1.48 4.73 3.41
N SER A 159 -1.74 3.48 3.83
CA SER A 159 -0.84 2.34 3.59
C SER A 159 -0.79 1.86 2.14
N GLY A 160 -1.49 2.50 1.20
CA GLY A 160 -1.44 2.16 -0.22
C GLY A 160 -2.46 1.13 -0.70
N SER A 161 -3.33 0.63 0.19
CA SER A 161 -4.40 -0.29 -0.22
C SER A 161 -5.68 0.46 -0.61
N ALA A 162 -6.44 -0.12 -1.54
CA ALA A 162 -7.77 0.32 -1.92
C ALA A 162 -8.75 -0.86 -1.88
N SER A 163 -9.99 -0.61 -1.45
CA SER A 163 -11.06 -1.62 -1.43
C SER A 163 -12.33 -1.07 -2.08
N TYR A 164 -12.96 -1.87 -2.94
CA TYR A 164 -14.13 -1.49 -3.73
C TYR A 164 -15.36 -2.29 -3.30
N GLU A 165 -16.48 -1.60 -3.19
CA GLU A 165 -17.81 -2.16 -2.91
C GLU A 165 -18.68 -1.94 -4.15
N TYR A 166 -19.39 -2.97 -4.59
CA TYR A 166 -20.28 -2.94 -5.76
C TYR A 166 -21.72 -3.20 -5.29
N ALA A 167 -22.70 -2.71 -6.04
CA ALA A 167 -24.10 -3.07 -5.81
C ALA A 167 -24.27 -4.58 -5.98
N GLU A 168 -25.03 -5.22 -5.08
CA GLU A 168 -25.47 -6.60 -5.27
C GLU A 168 -26.39 -6.66 -6.49
N ALA A 169 -26.10 -7.58 -7.41
CA ALA A 169 -26.80 -7.76 -8.68
C ALA A 169 -28.15 -8.47 -8.52
#